data_AF-A0A5C8GNB1-F1
#
_entry.id   AF-A0A5C8GNB1-F1
#
_cell.length_a   1.000
_cell.length_b   1.000
_cell.length_c   1.000
_cell.angle_alpha   90.00
_cell.angle_beta   90.00
_cell.angle_gamma   90.00
#
_symmetry.space_group_name_H-M   'P 1'
#
loop_
_entity.id
_entity.type
_entity.pdbx_description
1 polymer ?
#
loop_
_entity_poly.entity_id
_entity_poly.type
_entity_poly.pdbx_seq_one_letter_code
_entity_poly.pdbx_strand_id
1 'polypeptide(L)'
;MINHIQQYLISTQYFAPRGKERLIILGDHISQRHLLFTDRLIGIVGDAGSGKSSLIKGMFPGLELANDDDVINPRKIMVLREAIALGEVKESSSFHLDVRFLMGFLQMWEIAEFVKTLLKHNKRVIIEHFNLLHQALGRNADLLVGIGEEIIVARPSMFGPLPESIYEIVHESLKYRKMAHSAEEITRYVLEDRYGIYQDSYFFSDIRNGFVMKFYNKEEFDISELEADVKEVIGKSLPVAYYDEEHITIGDRVVECGGPRLQVRNTSEITDFSLVKELMFDNDTKTYCLIGIVDKNCENIENRNTQYFLTRDI
;
A
#
# COMPACT_ATOMS: atom_id res chain seq x y z
N MET A 1 20.04 -24.36 5.77
CA MET A 1 18.87 -25.23 5.98
C MET A 1 17.75 -24.74 5.08
N ILE A 2 17.12 -25.65 4.35
CA ILE A 2 16.00 -25.32 3.46
C ILE A 2 14.73 -25.24 4.34
N ASN A 3 14.08 -24.07 4.39
CA ASN A 3 12.78 -23.94 5.06
C ASN A 3 11.68 -24.46 4.10
N HIS A 4 11.34 -25.75 4.24
CA HIS A 4 10.40 -26.41 3.34
C HIS A 4 9.01 -25.78 3.32
N ILE A 5 8.52 -25.25 4.45
CA ILE A 5 7.19 -24.60 4.51
C ILE A 5 7.15 -23.38 3.59
N GLN A 6 8.22 -22.58 3.56
CA GLN A 6 8.30 -21.42 2.69
C GLN A 6 8.62 -21.76 1.23
N GLN A 7 9.09 -22.98 0.91
CA GLN A 7 9.21 -23.46 -0.47
C GLN A 7 7.85 -23.82 -1.09
N TYR A 8 6.89 -24.25 -0.27
CA TYR A 8 5.53 -24.55 -0.73
C TYR A 8 4.65 -23.30 -0.78
N LEU A 9 5.14 -22.15 -0.31
CA LEU A 9 4.44 -20.88 -0.35
C LEU A 9 4.60 -20.23 -1.72
N ILE A 10 3.52 -20.23 -2.51
CA ILE A 10 3.46 -19.52 -3.80
C ILE A 10 3.32 -18.01 -3.55
N SER A 11 2.26 -17.62 -2.82
CA SER A 11 1.99 -16.23 -2.46
C SER A 11 1.09 -16.16 -1.22
N THR A 12 1.24 -15.09 -0.44
CA THR A 12 0.30 -14.67 0.61
C THR A 12 -0.27 -13.30 0.24
N GLN A 13 -1.55 -13.10 0.53
CA GLN A 13 -2.21 -11.82 0.33
C GLN A 13 -2.70 -11.27 1.67
N TYR A 14 -2.56 -9.96 1.84
CA TYR A 14 -3.09 -9.19 2.97
C TYR A 14 -3.88 -8.01 2.41
N PHE A 15 -4.88 -7.54 3.15
CA PHE A 15 -5.36 -6.17 2.93
C PHE A 15 -4.21 -5.20 3.20
N ALA A 16 -4.07 -4.16 2.37
CA ALA A 16 -3.14 -3.09 2.66
C ALA A 16 -3.85 -2.05 3.55
N PRO A 17 -3.65 -2.10 4.88
CA PRO A 17 -4.41 -1.25 5.79
C PRO A 17 -4.14 0.21 5.48
N ARG A 18 -5.17 1.04 5.67
CA ARG A 18 -5.00 2.49 5.67
C ARG A 18 -4.40 2.94 7.00
N GLY A 19 -3.63 4.02 6.96
CA GLY A 19 -2.89 4.48 8.11
C GLY A 19 -1.42 4.06 8.09
N LYS A 20 -0.52 5.03 8.30
CA LYS A 20 0.93 4.81 8.36
C LYS A 20 1.33 3.76 9.40
N GLU A 21 0.79 3.86 10.61
CA GLU A 21 1.11 2.97 11.73
C GLU A 21 0.67 1.52 11.47
N ARG A 22 -0.58 1.33 11.01
CA ARG A 22 -1.12 0.00 10.68
C ARG A 22 -0.28 -0.69 9.60
N LEU A 23 0.21 0.07 8.62
CA LEU A 23 1.06 -0.45 7.55
C LEU A 23 2.47 -0.82 8.04
N ILE A 24 3.02 -0.07 9.00
CA ILE A 24 4.29 -0.40 9.68
C ILE A 24 4.14 -1.71 10.48
N ILE A 25 3.07 -1.84 11.27
CA ILE A 25 2.78 -3.06 12.05
C ILE A 25 2.63 -4.27 11.13
N LEU A 26 1.90 -4.14 10.02
CA LEU A 26 1.78 -5.21 9.05
C LEU A 26 3.14 -5.56 8.41
N GLY A 27 3.99 -4.56 8.13
CA GLY A 27 5.35 -4.78 7.66
C GLY A 27 6.20 -5.62 8.62
N ASP A 28 6.14 -5.33 9.92
CA ASP A 28 6.82 -6.13 10.95
C ASP A 28 6.36 -7.60 10.89
N HIS A 29 5.04 -7.84 10.88
CA HIS A 29 4.49 -9.19 10.76
C HIS A 29 4.89 -9.91 9.46
N ILE A 30 4.92 -9.20 8.32
CA ILE A 30 5.38 -9.76 7.05
C ILE A 30 6.84 -10.18 7.16
N SER A 31 7.69 -9.37 7.78
CA SER A 31 9.10 -9.70 7.97
C SER A 31 9.28 -10.97 8.80
N GLN A 32 8.56 -11.07 9.93
CA GLN A 32 8.65 -12.22 10.85
C GLN A 32 8.17 -13.52 10.20
N ARG A 33 7.18 -13.45 9.31
CA ARG A 33 6.60 -14.64 8.65
C ARG A 33 7.35 -15.08 7.40
N HIS A 34 7.82 -14.14 6.59
CA HIS A 34 8.24 -14.42 5.21
C HIS A 34 9.74 -14.24 4.97
N LEU A 35 10.40 -13.37 5.74
CA LEU A 35 11.81 -13.04 5.51
C LEU A 35 12.72 -14.10 6.12
N LEU A 36 13.65 -14.63 5.31
CA LEU A 36 14.72 -15.50 5.77
C LEU A 36 16.01 -14.71 6.01
N PHE A 37 16.84 -15.24 6.91
CA PHE A 37 18.20 -14.71 7.10
C PHE A 37 19.03 -14.78 5.82
N THR A 38 18.74 -15.74 4.93
CA THR A 38 19.42 -15.93 3.64
C THR A 38 18.91 -14.99 2.55
N ASP A 39 17.78 -14.32 2.73
CA ASP A 39 17.25 -13.40 1.72
C ASP A 39 18.11 -12.15 1.67
N ARG A 40 18.62 -11.88 0.47
CA ARG A 40 19.50 -10.76 0.19
C ARG A 40 18.93 -9.81 -0.83
N LEU A 41 18.07 -10.27 -1.73
CA LEU A 41 17.42 -9.41 -2.71
C LEU A 41 15.92 -9.37 -2.42
N ILE A 42 15.43 -8.23 -1.95
CA ILE A 42 14.01 -8.01 -1.67
C ILE A 42 13.49 -6.99 -2.67
N GLY A 43 12.58 -7.41 -3.53
CA GLY A 43 11.97 -6.54 -4.54
C GLY A 43 10.62 -6.02 -4.05
N ILE A 44 10.48 -4.69 -4.00
CA ILE A 44 9.23 -4.00 -3.68
C ILE A 44 8.65 -3.42 -4.96
N VAL A 45 7.40 -3.75 -5.28
CA VAL A 45 6.68 -3.23 -6.44
C VAL A 45 5.38 -2.55 -6.03
N GLY A 46 5.02 -1.50 -6.74
CA GLY A 46 3.84 -0.69 -6.45
C GLY A 46 4.06 0.76 -6.80
N ASP A 47 2.97 1.49 -6.98
CA ASP A 47 3.00 2.87 -7.44
C ASP A 47 3.28 3.90 -6.34
N ALA A 48 3.54 5.14 -6.75
CA ALA A 48 3.73 6.24 -5.81
C ALA A 48 2.47 6.46 -4.96
N GLY A 49 2.67 6.73 -3.67
CA GLY A 49 1.57 6.90 -2.71
C GLY A 49 0.92 5.60 -2.22
N SER A 50 1.38 4.41 -2.63
CA SER A 50 0.82 3.14 -2.15
C SER A 50 1.23 2.76 -0.72
N GLY A 51 2.17 3.48 -0.11
CA GLY A 51 2.66 3.23 1.25
C GLY A 51 3.91 2.34 1.33
N LYS A 52 4.67 2.18 0.23
CA LYS A 52 5.93 1.42 0.19
C LYS A 52 6.90 1.79 1.32
N SER A 53 7.15 3.08 1.53
CA SER A 53 8.08 3.57 2.57
C SER A 53 7.70 3.08 3.96
N SER A 54 6.42 3.19 4.33
CA SER A 54 5.90 2.73 5.63
C SER A 54 5.99 1.21 5.76
N LEU A 55 5.67 0.47 4.70
CA LEU A 55 5.80 -0.99 4.68
C LEU A 55 7.27 -1.43 4.86
N ILE A 56 8.20 -0.80 4.15
CA ILE A 56 9.64 -1.08 4.26
C ILE A 56 10.15 -0.74 5.66
N LYS A 57 9.74 0.40 6.25
CA LYS A 57 10.09 0.77 7.64
C LYS A 57 9.62 -0.26 8.66
N GLY A 58 8.44 -0.85 8.44
CA GLY A 58 7.95 -1.97 9.24
C GLY A 58 8.75 -3.26 9.03
N MET A 59 9.03 -3.61 7.78
CA MET A 59 9.77 -4.84 7.46
C MET A 59 11.24 -4.82 7.84
N PHE A 60 11.86 -3.63 7.83
CA PHE A 60 13.29 -3.42 8.10
C PHE A 60 13.48 -2.22 9.03
N PRO A 61 13.19 -2.36 10.33
CA PRO A 61 13.35 -1.28 11.29
C PRO A 61 14.78 -0.73 11.30
N GLY A 62 14.92 0.60 11.26
CA GLY A 62 16.20 1.31 11.24
C GLY A 62 16.90 1.40 9.87
N LEU A 63 16.28 0.87 8.80
CA LEU A 63 16.80 1.03 7.44
C LEU A 63 16.59 2.48 6.95
N GLU A 64 17.68 3.15 6.59
CA GLU A 64 17.62 4.48 5.97
C GLU A 64 17.16 4.38 4.50
N LEU A 65 16.00 4.95 4.18
CA LEU A 65 15.49 4.97 2.81
C LEU A 65 16.30 5.93 1.93
N ALA A 66 16.45 5.59 0.66
CA ALA A 66 17.22 6.37 -0.31
C ALA A 66 16.59 7.76 -0.54
N ASN A 67 15.26 7.82 -0.45
CA ASN A 67 14.43 8.97 -0.79
C ASN A 67 13.46 9.29 0.36
N ASP A 68 13.93 9.34 1.62
CA ASP A 68 13.06 9.84 2.70
C ASP A 68 12.48 11.19 2.25
N ASP A 69 11.16 11.30 2.40
CA ASP A 69 10.19 11.99 1.52
C ASP A 69 10.44 13.48 1.20
N ASP A 70 11.50 14.11 1.70
CA ASP A 70 11.80 15.53 1.52
C ASP A 70 13.29 15.88 1.25
N VAL A 71 14.21 14.90 1.15
CA VAL A 71 15.65 15.18 0.97
C VAL A 71 16.33 14.24 -0.03
N ILE A 72 16.69 14.77 -1.21
CA ILE A 72 17.64 14.14 -2.13
C ILE A 72 18.98 14.01 -1.40
N ASN A 73 19.51 12.78 -1.26
CA ASN A 73 20.82 12.57 -0.65
C ASN A 73 21.91 12.30 -1.72
N PRO A 74 22.55 13.34 -2.30
CA PRO A 74 23.58 13.17 -3.32
C PRO A 74 24.80 12.37 -2.84
N ARG A 75 25.04 12.30 -1.52
CA ARG A 75 26.10 11.44 -0.96
C ARG A 75 25.82 9.96 -1.22
N LYS A 76 24.55 9.52 -1.21
CA LYS A 76 24.20 8.12 -1.51
C LYS A 76 24.56 7.75 -2.95
N ILE A 77 24.40 8.67 -3.89
CA ILE A 77 24.76 8.49 -5.32
C ILE A 77 26.28 8.44 -5.50
N MET A 78 27.04 9.29 -4.80
CA MET A 78 28.51 9.26 -4.85
C MET A 78 29.07 7.95 -4.27
N VAL A 79 28.56 7.52 -3.11
CA VAL A 79 28.96 6.25 -2.48
C VAL A 79 28.68 5.06 -3.39
N LEU A 80 27.56 5.10 -4.12
CA LEU A 80 27.20 4.12 -5.13
C LEU A 80 28.25 4.04 -6.25
N ARG A 81 28.62 5.18 -6.85
CA ARG A 81 29.66 5.23 -7.90
C ARG A 81 31.03 4.78 -7.40
N GLU A 82 31.42 5.17 -6.18
CA GLU A 82 32.68 4.74 -5.56
C GLU A 82 32.71 3.23 -5.31
N ALA A 83 31.62 2.66 -4.80
CA ALA A 83 31.52 1.23 -4.54
C ALA A 83 31.60 0.39 -5.83
N ILE A 84 31.01 0.88 -6.92
CA ILE A 84 31.17 0.25 -8.25
C ILE A 84 32.65 0.33 -8.69
N ALA A 85 33.25 1.51 -8.62
CA ALA A 85 34.60 1.74 -9.14
C ALA A 85 35.70 0.98 -8.36
N LEU A 86 35.56 0.90 -7.03
CA LEU A 86 36.56 0.28 -6.15
C LEU A 86 36.26 -1.19 -5.83
N GLY A 87 35.02 -1.65 -6.07
CA GLY A 87 34.57 -2.97 -5.63
C GLY A 87 34.51 -3.12 -4.11
N GLU A 88 34.55 -2.01 -3.37
CA GLU A 88 34.48 -1.96 -1.92
C GLU A 88 33.10 -1.49 -1.46
N VAL A 89 32.53 -2.15 -0.46
CA VAL A 89 31.19 -1.84 0.05
C VAL A 89 31.29 -1.45 1.52
N LYS A 90 30.58 -0.39 1.92
CA LYS A 90 30.48 0.05 3.32
C LYS A 90 30.04 -1.09 4.27
N GLU A 91 30.35 -0.92 5.54
CA GLU A 91 30.04 -1.91 6.59
C GLU A 91 28.54 -2.20 6.77
N SER A 92 27.65 -1.29 6.34
CA SER A 92 26.19 -1.47 6.40
C SER A 92 25.75 -2.86 5.92
N SER A 93 24.86 -3.50 6.69
CA SER A 93 24.38 -4.85 6.42
C SER A 93 23.27 -4.89 5.36
N SER A 94 22.48 -3.81 5.26
CA SER A 94 21.34 -3.69 4.35
C SER A 94 21.35 -2.34 3.62
N PHE A 95 20.94 -2.34 2.36
CA PHE A 95 20.87 -1.17 1.49
C PHE A 95 19.46 -1.00 0.94
N HIS A 96 18.99 0.23 0.88
CA HIS A 96 17.75 0.59 0.20
C HIS A 96 18.04 1.29 -1.11
N LEU A 97 17.37 0.91 -2.19
CA LEU A 97 17.47 1.53 -3.51
C LEU A 97 16.08 1.79 -4.08
N ASP A 98 15.87 2.98 -4.65
CA ASP A 98 14.71 3.25 -5.50
C ASP A 98 15.18 3.40 -6.94
N VAL A 99 14.76 2.47 -7.80
CA VAL A 99 15.19 2.42 -9.20
C VAL A 99 14.74 3.67 -9.96
N ARG A 100 13.51 4.16 -9.75
CA ARG A 100 13.00 5.35 -10.46
C ARG A 100 13.84 6.58 -10.14
N PHE A 101 14.23 6.73 -8.87
CA PHE A 101 15.10 7.82 -8.46
C PHE A 101 16.52 7.69 -9.03
N LEU A 102 17.11 6.50 -8.92
CA LEU A 102 18.48 6.27 -9.40
C LEU A 102 18.62 6.43 -10.92
N MET A 103 17.58 6.10 -11.69
CA MET A 103 17.53 6.33 -13.14
C MET A 103 17.64 7.82 -13.53
N GLY A 104 17.40 8.75 -12.60
CA GLY A 104 17.68 10.16 -12.81
C GLY A 104 19.18 10.51 -12.86
N PHE A 105 20.06 9.61 -12.41
CA PHE A 105 21.49 9.88 -12.22
C PHE A 105 22.43 8.80 -12.79
N LEU A 106 21.92 7.61 -13.03
CA LEU A 106 22.66 6.41 -13.43
C LEU A 106 21.94 5.69 -14.57
N GLN A 107 22.72 5.04 -15.42
CA GLN A 107 22.20 4.12 -16.42
C GLN A 107 21.75 2.82 -15.77
N MET A 108 20.75 2.16 -16.35
CA MET A 108 20.17 0.92 -15.79
C MET A 108 21.24 -0.18 -15.56
N TRP A 109 22.23 -0.28 -16.44
CA TRP A 109 23.31 -1.25 -16.30
C TRP A 109 24.24 -0.93 -15.11
N GLU A 110 24.50 0.35 -14.80
CA GLU A 110 25.28 0.78 -13.62
C GLU A 110 24.54 0.37 -12.34
N ILE A 111 23.21 0.57 -12.30
CA ILE A 111 22.35 0.18 -11.17
C ILE A 111 22.40 -1.35 -10.99
N ALA A 112 22.26 -2.12 -12.08
CA ALA A 112 22.31 -3.57 -12.04
C ALA A 112 23.68 -4.11 -11.59
N GLU A 113 24.78 -3.51 -12.06
CA GLU A 113 26.13 -3.86 -11.63
C GLU A 113 26.34 -3.60 -10.15
N PHE A 114 25.89 -2.46 -9.63
CA PHE A 114 25.97 -2.18 -8.21
C PHE A 114 25.24 -3.21 -7.35
N VAL A 115 24.02 -3.56 -7.72
CA VAL A 115 23.25 -4.58 -6.99
C VAL A 115 23.99 -5.92 -7.02
N LYS A 116 24.56 -6.31 -8.17
CA LYS A 116 25.41 -7.52 -8.27
C LYS A 116 26.62 -7.45 -7.33
N THR A 117 27.29 -6.29 -7.25
CA THR A 117 28.40 -6.07 -6.31
C THR A 117 27.95 -6.22 -4.86
N LEU A 118 26.87 -5.56 -4.44
CA LEU A 118 26.33 -5.71 -3.08
C LEU A 118 26.02 -7.17 -2.72
N LEU A 119 25.37 -7.89 -3.64
CA LEU A 119 25.00 -9.30 -3.44
C LEU A 119 26.24 -10.22 -3.33
N LYS A 120 27.28 -9.96 -4.13
CA LYS A 120 28.57 -10.67 -4.06
C LYS A 120 29.26 -10.47 -2.70
N HIS A 121 29.10 -9.30 -2.10
CA HIS A 121 29.58 -8.98 -0.76
C HIS A 121 28.63 -9.41 0.37
N ASN A 122 27.68 -10.31 0.07
CA ASN A 122 26.71 -10.85 1.02
C ASN A 122 25.83 -9.78 1.70
N LYS A 123 25.64 -8.62 1.06
CA LYS A 123 24.78 -7.55 1.58
C LYS A 123 23.33 -7.81 1.19
N ARG A 124 22.41 -7.38 2.06
CA ARG A 124 20.98 -7.35 1.74
C ARG A 124 20.65 -6.04 1.01
N VAL A 125 19.80 -6.13 0.00
CA VAL A 125 19.39 -5.03 -0.88
C VAL A 125 17.88 -5.07 -1.01
N ILE A 126 17.25 -3.97 -0.60
CA ILE A 126 15.81 -3.72 -0.69
C ILE A 126 15.62 -2.74 -1.84
N ILE A 127 14.84 -3.12 -2.85
CA ILE A 127 14.74 -2.37 -4.10
C ILE A 127 13.28 -1.99 -4.37
N GLU A 128 12.96 -0.70 -4.32
CA GLU A 128 11.70 -0.17 -4.82
C GLU A 128 11.69 -0.09 -6.35
N HIS A 129 10.52 -0.34 -6.93
CA HIS A 129 10.30 -0.42 -8.39
C HIS A 129 11.17 -1.52 -9.03
N PHE A 130 11.30 -2.66 -8.34
CA PHE A 130 12.15 -3.77 -8.77
C PHE A 130 11.78 -4.32 -10.17
N ASN A 131 10.51 -4.21 -10.56
CA ASN A 131 10.03 -4.56 -11.90
C ASN A 131 10.77 -3.83 -13.03
N LEU A 132 11.35 -2.65 -12.77
CA LEU A 132 12.15 -1.93 -13.77
C LEU A 132 13.58 -2.47 -13.89
N LEU A 133 14.12 -3.05 -12.82
CA LEU A 133 15.51 -3.52 -12.75
C LEU A 133 15.64 -5.00 -13.10
N HIS A 134 14.58 -5.79 -12.89
CA HIS A 134 14.55 -7.23 -13.00
C HIS A 134 15.26 -7.77 -14.27
N GLN A 135 14.91 -7.25 -15.44
CA GLN A 135 15.51 -7.67 -16.71
C GLN A 135 17.02 -7.39 -16.79
N ALA A 136 17.46 -6.19 -16.42
CA ALA A 136 18.87 -5.80 -16.46
C ALA A 136 19.72 -6.53 -15.40
N LEU A 137 19.12 -6.84 -14.26
CA LEU A 137 19.76 -7.64 -13.22
C LEU A 137 19.94 -9.10 -13.66
N GLY A 138 19.02 -9.62 -14.49
CA GLY A 138 19.07 -10.98 -15.04
C GLY A 138 18.71 -12.07 -14.02
N ARG A 139 18.06 -11.70 -12.92
CA ARG A 139 17.55 -12.62 -11.90
C ARG A 139 16.37 -12.00 -11.14
N ASN A 140 15.51 -12.86 -10.62
CA ASN A 140 14.43 -12.44 -9.74
C ASN A 140 14.92 -12.20 -8.30
N ALA A 141 14.08 -11.55 -7.49
CA ALA A 141 14.29 -11.33 -6.07
C ALA A 141 14.19 -12.63 -5.27
N ASP A 142 14.76 -12.67 -4.08
CA ASP A 142 14.55 -13.79 -3.15
C ASP A 142 13.15 -13.73 -2.53
N LEU A 143 12.62 -12.50 -2.34
CA LEU A 143 11.28 -12.20 -1.88
C LEU A 143 10.72 -11.00 -2.67
N LEU A 144 9.50 -11.12 -3.18
CA LEU A 144 8.76 -10.03 -3.81
C LEU A 144 7.63 -9.57 -2.89
N VAL A 145 7.46 -8.26 -2.78
CA VAL A 145 6.35 -7.63 -2.08
C VAL A 145 5.71 -6.58 -2.97
N GLY A 146 4.49 -6.86 -3.42
CA GLY A 146 3.65 -5.91 -4.12
C GLY A 146 2.74 -5.16 -3.16
N ILE A 147 2.53 -3.87 -3.36
CA ILE A 147 1.56 -3.07 -2.58
C ILE A 147 0.69 -2.18 -3.48
N GLY A 148 -0.60 -2.47 -3.46
CA GLY A 148 -1.68 -1.74 -4.09
C GLY A 148 -2.77 -1.53 -3.05
N GLU A 149 -3.99 -1.97 -3.32
CA GLU A 149 -5.02 -2.15 -2.30
C GLU A 149 -4.81 -3.40 -1.42
N GLU A 150 -4.21 -4.42 -2.00
CA GLU A 150 -3.69 -5.60 -1.33
C GLU A 150 -2.16 -5.51 -1.23
N ILE A 151 -1.60 -6.27 -0.27
CA ILE A 151 -0.18 -6.59 -0.23
C ILE A 151 -0.01 -8.04 -0.64
N ILE A 152 0.78 -8.26 -1.68
CA ILE A 152 1.11 -9.59 -2.20
C ILE A 152 2.55 -9.90 -1.82
N VAL A 153 2.77 -10.94 -1.02
CA VAL A 153 4.09 -11.43 -0.67
C VAL A 153 4.32 -12.75 -1.39
N ALA A 154 5.33 -12.83 -2.25
CA ALA A 154 5.58 -14.01 -3.07
C ALA A 154 7.06 -14.38 -3.10
N ARG A 155 7.32 -15.69 -3.20
CA ARG A 155 8.66 -16.23 -3.43
C ARG A 155 8.75 -16.70 -4.87
N PRO A 156 9.48 -15.99 -5.74
CA PRO A 156 9.55 -16.38 -7.13
C PRO A 156 10.36 -17.67 -7.30
N SER A 157 9.93 -18.49 -8.25
CA SER A 157 10.61 -19.69 -8.71
C SER A 157 10.89 -19.59 -10.22
N MET A 158 11.37 -20.68 -10.83
CA MET A 158 11.45 -20.78 -12.30
C MET A 158 10.09 -20.59 -12.98
N PHE A 159 8.98 -20.76 -12.26
CA PHE A 159 7.61 -20.55 -12.73
C PHE A 159 7.02 -19.19 -12.30
N GLY A 160 7.86 -18.27 -11.82
CA GLY A 160 7.43 -16.97 -11.33
C GLY A 160 6.93 -16.99 -9.87
N PRO A 161 6.18 -15.95 -9.45
CA PRO A 161 5.72 -14.84 -10.29
C PRO A 161 6.85 -13.92 -10.75
N LEU A 162 6.64 -13.27 -11.90
CA LEU A 162 7.51 -12.19 -12.36
C LEU A 162 7.17 -10.89 -11.59
N PRO A 163 8.15 -10.02 -11.30
CA PRO A 163 7.89 -8.73 -10.66
C PRO A 163 6.89 -7.86 -11.42
N GLU A 164 6.91 -7.92 -12.75
CA GLU A 164 6.01 -7.20 -13.65
C GLU A 164 4.56 -7.67 -13.45
N SER A 165 4.33 -8.97 -13.35
CA SER A 165 2.99 -9.52 -13.11
C SER A 165 2.42 -9.10 -11.75
N ILE A 166 3.25 -9.04 -10.71
CA ILE A 166 2.79 -8.51 -9.40
C ILE A 166 2.51 -7.01 -9.52
N TYR A 167 3.38 -6.26 -10.23
CA TYR A 167 3.20 -4.82 -10.43
C TYR A 167 1.86 -4.50 -11.11
N GLU A 168 1.48 -5.21 -12.17
CA GLU A 168 0.22 -5.02 -12.88
C GLU A 168 -0.98 -5.14 -11.93
N ILE A 169 -1.04 -6.20 -11.13
CA ILE A 169 -2.13 -6.43 -10.16
C ILE A 169 -2.25 -5.27 -9.18
N VAL A 170 -1.14 -4.88 -8.55
CA VAL A 170 -1.15 -3.84 -7.51
C VAL A 170 -1.29 -2.43 -8.07
N HIS A 171 -0.88 -2.21 -9.31
CA HIS A 171 -1.08 -0.98 -10.06
C HIS A 171 -2.57 -0.77 -10.34
N GLU A 172 -3.24 -1.79 -10.88
CA GLU A 172 -4.66 -1.74 -11.21
C GLU A 172 -5.54 -1.57 -9.97
N SER A 173 -5.17 -2.20 -8.85
CA SER A 173 -5.95 -2.13 -7.61
C SER A 173 -5.76 -0.83 -6.83
N LEU A 174 -4.64 -0.11 -7.01
CA LEU A 174 -4.33 1.10 -6.24
C LEU A 174 -5.40 2.19 -6.37
N LYS A 175 -6.05 2.31 -7.54
CA LYS A 175 -7.12 3.29 -7.77
C LYS A 175 -8.28 3.09 -6.79
N TYR A 176 -8.67 1.84 -6.51
CA TYR A 176 -9.74 1.52 -5.58
C TYR A 176 -9.36 1.87 -4.15
N ARG A 177 -8.10 1.65 -3.77
CA ARG A 177 -7.61 2.05 -2.44
C ARG A 177 -7.71 3.57 -2.23
N LYS A 178 -7.33 4.36 -3.24
CA LYS A 178 -7.43 5.83 -3.21
C LYS A 178 -8.88 6.29 -3.14
N MET A 179 -9.72 5.78 -4.04
CA MET A 179 -11.15 6.13 -4.05
C MET A 179 -11.83 5.79 -2.72
N ALA A 180 -11.58 4.59 -2.19
CA ALA A 180 -12.21 4.14 -0.96
C ALA A 180 -11.73 4.92 0.27
N HIS A 181 -10.44 5.31 0.33
CA HIS A 181 -9.96 6.17 1.40
C HIS A 181 -10.53 7.58 1.30
N SER A 182 -10.55 8.19 0.11
CA SER A 182 -11.15 9.51 -0.08
C SER A 182 -12.66 9.53 0.20
N ALA A 183 -13.39 8.47 -0.17
CA ALA A 183 -14.80 8.32 0.14
C ALA A 183 -15.04 8.14 1.66
N GLU A 184 -14.17 7.43 2.36
CA GLU A 184 -14.19 7.28 3.82
C GLU A 184 -13.99 8.64 4.51
N GLU A 185 -13.02 9.45 4.07
CA GLU A 185 -12.79 10.79 4.61
C GLU A 185 -13.97 11.74 4.36
N ILE A 186 -14.58 11.68 3.16
CA ILE A 186 -15.80 12.46 2.87
C ILE A 186 -16.96 12.02 3.76
N THR A 187 -17.16 10.72 3.91
CA THR A 187 -18.23 10.16 4.75
C THR A 187 -18.06 10.60 6.19
N ARG A 188 -16.82 10.59 6.71
CA ARG A 188 -16.52 11.05 8.06
C ARG A 188 -16.96 12.49 8.29
N TYR A 189 -16.52 13.43 7.47
CA TYR A 189 -16.85 14.84 7.77
C TYR A 189 -18.32 15.17 7.48
N VAL A 190 -19.00 14.43 6.59
CA VAL A 190 -20.46 14.55 6.41
C VAL A 190 -21.20 14.07 7.65
N LEU A 191 -20.79 12.94 8.24
CA LEU A 191 -21.30 12.43 9.51
C LEU A 191 -21.12 13.45 10.64
N GLU A 192 -19.95 14.09 10.70
CA GLU A 192 -19.66 15.14 11.67
C GLU A 192 -20.58 16.35 11.50
N ASP A 193 -20.60 16.94 10.29
CA ASP A 193 -21.30 18.20 10.00
C ASP A 193 -22.83 18.08 10.10
N ARG A 194 -23.39 16.98 9.59
CA ARG A 194 -24.85 16.86 9.39
C ARG A 194 -25.53 15.99 10.44
N TYR A 195 -24.80 15.04 11.02
CA TYR A 195 -25.35 14.07 11.95
C TYR A 195 -24.78 14.20 13.37
N GLY A 196 -23.74 15.03 13.57
CA GLY A 196 -23.10 15.19 14.88
C GLY A 196 -22.43 13.92 15.38
N ILE A 197 -21.98 13.06 14.46
CA ILE A 197 -21.31 11.80 14.74
C ILE A 197 -19.80 12.01 14.57
N TYR A 198 -19.05 11.83 15.64
CA TYR A 198 -17.62 12.14 15.71
C TYR A 198 -16.77 10.86 15.76
N GLN A 199 -15.45 11.02 15.63
CA GLN A 199 -14.48 9.92 15.54
C GLN A 199 -14.48 8.97 16.74
N ASP A 200 -14.94 9.41 17.92
CA ASP A 200 -15.06 8.56 19.11
C ASP A 200 -16.17 7.50 19.00
N SER A 201 -17.09 7.63 18.03
CA SER A 201 -18.21 6.70 17.85
C SER A 201 -17.84 5.44 17.07
N TYR A 202 -16.71 5.42 16.35
CA TYR A 202 -16.35 4.31 15.47
C TYR A 202 -14.84 4.16 15.27
N PHE A 203 -14.45 3.01 14.71
CA PHE A 203 -13.10 2.81 14.18
C PHE A 203 -13.15 2.19 12.79
N PHE A 204 -12.04 2.28 12.05
CA PHE A 204 -11.97 1.84 10.66
C PHE A 204 -11.53 0.39 10.49
N SER A 205 -12.08 -0.26 9.47
CA SER A 205 -11.64 -1.55 8.96
C SER A 205 -11.66 -1.54 7.43
N ASP A 206 -10.89 -2.42 6.82
CA ASP A 206 -10.73 -2.46 5.37
C ASP A 206 -11.59 -3.57 4.74
N ILE A 207 -12.09 -3.32 3.53
CA ILE A 207 -12.76 -4.29 2.66
C ILE A 207 -12.32 -4.00 1.22
N ARG A 208 -12.36 -5.01 0.33
CA ARG A 208 -12.00 -4.82 -1.09
C ARG A 208 -12.93 -3.82 -1.78
N ASN A 209 -12.36 -2.91 -2.56
CA ASN A 209 -13.01 -1.82 -3.28
C ASN A 209 -13.99 -1.03 -2.42
N GLY A 210 -13.65 -0.76 -1.16
CA GLY A 210 -14.55 -0.12 -0.22
C GLY A 210 -13.93 0.15 1.14
N PHE A 211 -14.75 0.58 2.09
CA PHE A 211 -14.34 0.88 3.46
C PHE A 211 -15.40 0.42 4.46
N VAL A 212 -14.99 0.25 5.72
CA VAL A 212 -15.90 -0.12 6.81
C VAL A 212 -15.67 0.80 8.00
N MET A 213 -16.72 1.50 8.43
CA MET A 213 -16.76 2.24 9.69
C MET A 213 -17.52 1.39 10.71
N LYS A 214 -16.83 0.96 11.77
CA LYS A 214 -17.37 0.09 12.82
C LYS A 214 -17.81 0.92 14.01
N PHE A 215 -19.10 1.17 14.13
CA PHE A 215 -19.69 1.89 15.24
C PHE A 215 -19.80 1.03 16.49
N TYR A 216 -19.39 1.57 17.65
CA TYR A 216 -19.48 0.87 18.94
C TYR A 216 -20.94 0.67 19.37
N ASN A 217 -21.82 1.60 19.00
CA ASN A 217 -23.25 1.55 19.26
C ASN A 217 -24.04 1.62 17.94
N LYS A 218 -25.32 1.27 17.98
CA LYS A 218 -26.18 1.43 16.81
C LYS A 218 -26.58 2.90 16.70
N GLU A 219 -26.04 3.59 15.72
CA GLU A 219 -26.40 4.97 15.42
C GLU A 219 -27.74 5.05 14.67
N GLU A 220 -28.49 6.13 14.88
CA GLU A 220 -29.77 6.40 14.22
C GLU A 220 -29.61 7.50 13.16
N PHE A 221 -29.37 7.11 11.90
CA PHE A 221 -29.39 7.99 10.74
C PHE A 221 -29.90 7.24 9.50
N ASP A 222 -30.46 7.97 8.53
CA ASP A 222 -30.85 7.40 7.25
C ASP A 222 -29.62 7.24 6.34
N ILE A 223 -29.25 6.00 6.04
CA ILE A 223 -28.07 5.68 5.21
C ILE A 223 -28.27 6.16 3.76
N SER A 224 -29.50 6.22 3.26
CA SER A 224 -29.81 6.73 1.93
C SER A 224 -29.63 8.25 1.85
N GLU A 225 -30.01 8.97 2.91
CA GLU A 225 -29.72 10.41 3.02
C GLU A 225 -28.20 10.65 3.13
N LEU A 226 -27.50 9.89 3.98
CA LEU A 226 -26.04 9.99 4.09
C LEU A 226 -25.35 9.72 2.75
N GLU A 227 -25.78 8.70 2.01
CA GLU A 227 -25.23 8.43 0.67
C GLU A 227 -25.47 9.60 -0.28
N ALA A 228 -26.66 10.20 -0.27
CA ALA A 228 -26.98 11.34 -1.11
C ALA A 228 -26.08 12.54 -0.79
N ASP A 229 -25.82 12.79 0.48
CA ASP A 229 -24.96 13.88 0.96
C ASP A 229 -23.49 13.67 0.57
N VAL A 230 -22.98 12.44 0.69
CA VAL A 230 -21.64 12.09 0.22
C VAL A 230 -21.54 12.22 -1.30
N LYS A 231 -22.56 11.77 -2.04
CA LYS A 231 -22.62 11.94 -3.51
C LYS A 231 -22.70 13.41 -3.92
N GLU A 232 -23.35 14.27 -3.14
CA GLU A 232 -23.38 15.71 -3.37
C GLU A 232 -21.97 16.30 -3.32
N VAL A 233 -21.16 15.91 -2.34
CA VAL A 233 -19.75 16.31 -2.25
C VAL A 233 -18.95 15.79 -3.44
N ILE A 234 -19.08 14.51 -3.77
CA ILE A 234 -18.40 13.91 -4.92
C ILE A 234 -18.74 14.68 -6.20
N GLY A 235 -20.01 15.00 -6.40
CA GLY A 235 -20.51 15.77 -7.55
C GLY A 235 -19.98 17.20 -7.65
N LYS A 236 -19.51 17.81 -6.55
CA LYS A 236 -18.88 19.14 -6.56
C LYS A 236 -17.50 19.16 -7.21
N SER A 237 -16.89 18.00 -7.48
CA SER A 237 -15.58 17.88 -8.15
C SER A 237 -14.49 18.73 -7.47
N LEU A 238 -14.39 18.62 -6.16
CA LEU A 238 -13.49 19.42 -5.33
C LEU A 238 -12.04 18.89 -5.45
N PRO A 239 -11.01 19.77 -5.49
CA PRO A 239 -9.63 19.32 -5.44
C PRO A 239 -9.33 18.66 -4.09
N VAL A 240 -8.51 17.61 -4.11
CA VAL A 240 -8.02 16.91 -2.92
C VAL A 240 -6.50 16.94 -2.93
N ALA A 241 -5.89 17.45 -1.86
CA ALA A 241 -4.45 17.61 -1.78
C ALA A 241 -3.88 17.31 -0.38
N TYR A 242 -2.63 16.85 -0.36
CA TYR A 242 -1.84 16.72 0.86
C TYR A 242 -1.68 18.09 1.54
N TYR A 243 -1.93 18.15 2.84
CA TYR A 243 -1.71 19.36 3.65
C TYR A 243 -0.51 19.18 4.56
N ASP A 244 -0.52 18.14 5.39
CA ASP A 244 0.60 17.71 6.23
C ASP A 244 0.52 16.19 6.53
N GLU A 245 1.31 15.69 7.46
CA GLU A 245 1.36 14.26 7.80
C GLU A 245 0.07 13.71 8.46
N GLU A 246 -0.82 14.57 8.94
CA GLU A 246 -2.04 14.21 9.65
C GLU A 246 -3.30 14.80 8.99
N HIS A 247 -3.17 15.56 7.89
CA HIS A 247 -4.28 16.24 7.25
C HIS A 247 -4.21 16.26 5.72
N ILE A 248 -5.39 16.38 5.12
CA ILE A 248 -5.61 16.68 3.71
C ILE A 248 -6.51 17.91 3.56
N THR A 249 -6.55 18.45 2.35
CA THR A 249 -7.57 19.42 1.96
C THR A 249 -8.58 18.79 1.02
N ILE A 250 -9.85 19.12 1.18
CA ILE A 250 -10.95 18.79 0.26
C ILE A 250 -11.66 20.11 -0.07
N GLY A 251 -11.40 20.66 -1.26
CA GLY A 251 -11.72 22.06 -1.54
C GLY A 251 -10.99 22.98 -0.57
N ASP A 252 -11.73 23.86 0.10
CA ASP A 252 -11.18 24.79 1.10
C ASP A 252 -11.13 24.21 2.53
N ARG A 253 -11.62 22.98 2.73
CA ARG A 253 -11.70 22.35 4.05
C ARG A 253 -10.44 21.56 4.36
N VAL A 254 -9.88 21.75 5.56
CA VAL A 254 -8.85 20.87 6.14
C VAL A 254 -9.52 19.72 6.87
N VAL A 255 -9.07 18.50 6.61
CA VAL A 255 -9.67 17.25 7.11
C VAL A 255 -8.55 16.36 7.66
N GLU A 256 -8.70 15.87 8.89
CA GLU A 256 -7.74 14.91 9.49
C GLU A 256 -7.64 13.65 8.62
N CYS A 257 -6.48 13.03 8.51
CA CYS A 257 -6.33 11.84 7.69
C CYS A 257 -5.08 11.06 8.09
N GLY A 258 -5.25 9.77 8.44
CA GLY A 258 -4.13 8.90 8.78
C GLY A 258 -3.29 8.43 7.57
N GLY A 259 -3.73 8.77 6.36
CA GLY A 259 -3.08 8.40 5.09
C GLY A 259 -3.12 9.53 4.06
N PRO A 260 -2.56 10.73 4.35
CA PRO A 260 -2.81 11.93 3.54
C PRO A 260 -2.19 11.86 2.13
N ARG A 261 -1.22 10.96 1.90
CA ARG A 261 -0.61 10.71 0.59
C ARG A 261 -1.36 9.65 -0.25
N LEU A 262 -2.44 9.06 0.29
CA LEU A 262 -3.23 7.98 -0.33
C LEU A 262 -4.62 8.49 -0.76
N GLN A 263 -4.68 9.64 -1.42
CA GLN A 263 -5.94 10.23 -1.86
C GLN A 263 -6.08 10.24 -3.39
N VAL A 264 -7.32 10.34 -3.86
CA VAL A 264 -7.59 10.86 -5.21
C VAL A 264 -7.15 12.33 -5.31
N ARG A 265 -7.01 12.88 -6.52
CA ARG A 265 -6.67 14.31 -6.68
C ARG A 265 -7.90 15.21 -6.78
N ASN A 266 -9.05 14.63 -7.06
CA ASN A 266 -10.32 15.33 -7.14
C ASN A 266 -11.44 14.39 -6.71
N THR A 267 -12.46 14.90 -6.01
CA THR A 267 -13.58 14.08 -5.55
C THR A 267 -14.33 13.41 -6.70
N SER A 268 -14.30 13.97 -7.91
CA SER A 268 -14.90 13.37 -9.11
C SER A 268 -14.21 12.10 -9.60
N GLU A 269 -13.00 11.80 -9.13
CA GLU A 269 -12.32 10.52 -9.43
C GLU A 269 -12.97 9.35 -8.67
N ILE A 270 -13.77 9.62 -7.64
CA ILE A 270 -14.54 8.59 -6.93
C ILE A 270 -15.74 8.21 -7.80
N THR A 271 -15.68 7.02 -8.39
CA THR A 271 -16.74 6.48 -9.24
C THR A 271 -17.46 5.32 -8.55
N ASP A 272 -18.69 5.02 -9.01
CA ASP A 272 -19.47 3.87 -8.55
C ASP A 272 -19.67 3.81 -7.01
N PHE A 273 -19.72 4.99 -6.36
CA PHE A 273 -19.90 5.06 -4.91
C PHE A 273 -21.31 4.66 -4.47
N SER A 274 -21.37 3.83 -3.43
CA SER A 274 -22.61 3.48 -2.73
C SER A 274 -22.35 3.07 -1.28
N LEU A 275 -23.39 3.16 -0.45
CA LEU A 275 -23.45 2.62 0.90
C LEU A 275 -24.39 1.43 0.94
N VAL A 276 -23.99 0.38 1.66
CA VAL A 276 -24.89 -0.72 2.02
C VAL A 276 -26.01 -0.16 2.88
N LYS A 277 -27.27 -0.42 2.49
CA LYS A 277 -28.46 0.27 3.03
C LYS A 277 -28.87 -0.16 4.44
N GLU A 278 -28.02 -0.92 5.11
CA GLU A 278 -28.18 -1.34 6.49
C GLU A 278 -26.83 -1.35 7.21
N LEU A 279 -26.86 -1.08 8.52
CA LEU A 279 -25.70 -1.29 9.39
C LEU A 279 -25.56 -2.79 9.69
N MET A 280 -24.57 -3.44 9.08
CA MET A 280 -24.33 -4.88 9.26
C MET A 280 -23.66 -5.13 10.62
N PHE A 281 -24.21 -6.04 11.42
CA PHE A 281 -23.66 -6.33 12.74
C PHE A 281 -22.48 -7.32 12.65
N ASP A 282 -21.31 -6.91 13.15
CA ASP A 282 -20.13 -7.78 13.27
C ASP A 282 -20.13 -8.48 14.64
N ASN A 283 -20.33 -9.79 14.63
CA ASN A 283 -20.38 -10.61 15.83
C ASN A 283 -19.05 -10.74 16.56
N ASP A 284 -17.91 -10.60 15.87
CA ASP A 284 -16.60 -10.79 16.48
C ASP A 284 -16.18 -9.55 17.26
N THR A 285 -16.41 -8.37 16.67
CA THR A 285 -16.07 -7.08 17.32
C THR A 285 -17.22 -6.45 18.09
N LYS A 286 -18.45 -6.99 17.98
CA LYS A 286 -19.68 -6.45 18.58
C LYS A 286 -19.97 -5.01 18.14
N THR A 287 -19.81 -4.74 16.85
CA THR A 287 -19.99 -3.41 16.26
C THR A 287 -21.03 -3.39 15.13
N TYR A 288 -21.53 -2.20 14.81
CA TYR A 288 -22.43 -1.96 13.69
C TYR A 288 -21.64 -1.35 12.53
N CYS A 289 -21.54 -2.06 11.41
CA CYS A 289 -20.70 -1.70 10.28
C CYS A 289 -21.48 -0.87 9.25
N LEU A 290 -21.07 0.38 9.05
CA LEU A 290 -21.39 1.11 7.82
C LEU A 290 -20.35 0.75 6.76
N ILE A 291 -20.83 0.32 5.60
CA ILE A 291 -19.98 -0.17 4.51
C ILE A 291 -20.18 0.72 3.30
N GLY A 292 -19.09 1.36 2.86
CA GLY A 292 -19.03 2.09 1.60
C GLY A 292 -18.27 1.32 0.54
N ILE A 293 -18.79 1.32 -0.68
CA ILE A 293 -18.26 0.61 -1.84
C ILE A 293 -17.98 1.61 -2.96
N VAL A 294 -16.87 1.42 -3.68
CA VAL A 294 -16.42 2.25 -4.83
C VAL A 294 -16.26 1.42 -6.10
N ASP A 295 -17.15 0.44 -6.26
CA ASP A 295 -17.30 -0.36 -7.47
C ASP A 295 -18.76 -0.76 -7.68
N LYS A 296 -19.02 -1.48 -8.77
CA LYS A 296 -20.38 -1.83 -9.19
C LYS A 296 -20.96 -3.04 -8.48
N ASN A 297 -20.17 -3.76 -7.68
CA ASN A 297 -20.59 -5.03 -7.12
C ASN A 297 -21.07 -4.83 -5.68
N CYS A 298 -22.39 -4.83 -5.46
CA CYS A 298 -22.98 -4.67 -4.13
C CYS A 298 -23.86 -5.85 -3.70
N GLU A 299 -23.94 -6.91 -4.51
CA GLU A 299 -24.95 -7.96 -4.33
C GLU A 299 -24.61 -8.96 -3.22
N ASN A 300 -23.32 -9.22 -2.97
CA ASN A 300 -22.88 -10.21 -1.99
C ASN A 300 -21.71 -9.70 -1.13
N ILE A 301 -22.03 -8.73 -0.27
CA ILE A 301 -21.07 -8.10 0.64
C ILE A 301 -20.43 -9.12 1.59
N GLU A 302 -21.20 -10.08 2.10
CA GLU A 302 -20.70 -11.11 3.02
C GLU A 302 -19.67 -12.05 2.39
N ASN A 303 -19.80 -12.37 1.09
CA ASN A 303 -18.89 -13.27 0.38
C ASN A 303 -17.87 -12.53 -0.51
N ARG A 304 -17.69 -11.22 -0.30
CA ARG A 304 -16.88 -10.37 -1.17
C ARG A 304 -15.43 -10.84 -1.31
N ASN A 305 -14.81 -11.28 -0.22
CA ASN A 305 -13.41 -11.75 -0.26
C ASN A 305 -13.23 -12.97 -1.16
N THR A 306 -14.21 -13.86 -1.21
CA THR A 306 -14.18 -15.01 -2.13
C THR A 306 -14.19 -14.53 -3.58
N GLN A 307 -15.08 -13.58 -3.89
CA GLN A 307 -15.22 -13.04 -5.25
C GLN A 307 -13.93 -12.40 -5.77
N TYR A 308 -13.22 -11.65 -4.93
CA TYR A 308 -12.02 -10.91 -5.39
C TYR A 308 -10.70 -11.66 -5.22
N PHE A 309 -10.58 -12.54 -4.23
CA PHE A 309 -9.28 -13.16 -3.90
C PHE A 309 -9.23 -14.67 -4.18
N LEU A 310 -10.38 -15.34 -4.27
CA LEU A 310 -10.44 -16.80 -4.37
C LEU A 310 -11.06 -17.30 -5.68
N THR A 311 -11.87 -16.48 -6.35
CA THR A 311 -12.43 -16.81 -7.67
C THR A 311 -11.35 -16.68 -8.74
N ARG A 312 -11.35 -17.64 -9.68
CA ARG A 312 -10.52 -17.60 -10.89
C ARG A 312 -11.44 -17.36 -12.08
N ASP A 313 -11.21 -16.30 -12.83
CA ASP A 313 -11.83 -16.14 -14.14
C ASP A 313 -11.14 -17.13 -15.09
N ILE A 314 -11.93 -18.06 -15.66
CA ILE A 314 -11.47 -19.12 -16.58
C ILE A 314 -11.63 -18.66 -18.02
#